data_AF-A0A7H4N0F4-F1
#
_entry.id   AF-A0A7H4N0F4-F1
#
_cell.length_a   1.000
_cell.length_b   1.000
_cell.length_c   1.000
_cell.angle_alpha   90.00
_cell.angle_beta   90.00
_cell.angle_gamma   90.00
#
_symmetry.space_group_name_H-M   'P 1'
#
loop_
_entity.id
_entity.type
_entity.pdbx_description
1 polymer ?
#
loop_
_entity_poly.entity_id
_entity_poly.type
_entity_poly.pdbx_seq_one_letter_code
_entity_poly.pdbx_strand_id
1 'polypeptide(L)' 'MRDTGDVPESCFAVQGYGESRPVAPNDTAEGRALNRRVEISLVPQANACQPPGMTPRAIAG' A
#
# COMPACT_ATOMS: atom_id res chain seq x y z
N MET A 1 -11.44 5.37 -12.10
CA MET A 1 -11.23 3.95 -11.76
C MET A 1 -9.74 3.80 -11.50
N ARG A 2 -9.33 3.22 -10.38
CA ARG A 2 -7.91 3.00 -10.10
C ARG A 2 -7.54 1.74 -10.86
N ASP A 3 -6.67 1.87 -11.86
CA ASP A 3 -6.17 0.68 -12.55
C ASP A 3 -5.16 -0.02 -11.64
N THR A 4 -5.60 -1.07 -10.96
CA THR A 4 -4.77 -1.93 -10.10
C THR A 4 -4.29 -3.19 -10.83
N GLY A 5 -4.43 -3.23 -12.17
CA GLY A 5 -4.15 -4.41 -12.98
C GLY A 5 -5.03 -5.59 -12.58
N ASP A 6 -4.41 -6.78 -12.43
CA ASP A 6 -5.11 -8.02 -12.07
C ASP A 6 -5.42 -8.14 -10.56
N VAL A 7 -5.00 -7.17 -9.74
CA VAL A 7 -5.23 -7.21 -8.29
C VAL A 7 -6.57 -6.56 -7.97
N PRO A 8 -7.47 -7.23 -7.21
CA PRO A 8 -8.73 -6.62 -6.78
C PRO A 8 -8.48 -5.33 -6.01
N GLU A 9 -9.24 -4.26 -6.31
CA GLU A 9 -9.10 -2.96 -5.63
C GLU A 9 -9.24 -3.09 -4.10
N SER A 10 -10.03 -4.05 -3.60
CA SER A 10 -10.15 -4.33 -2.16
C SER A 10 -8.84 -4.77 -1.51
N CYS A 11 -7.98 -5.50 -2.24
CA CYS A 11 -6.70 -6.00 -1.78
C CYS A 11 -5.56 -4.96 -1.83
N PHE A 12 -5.79 -3.79 -2.43
CA PHE A 12 -4.73 -2.85 -2.76
C PHE A 12 -4.88 -1.52 -2.01
N ALA A 13 -3.97 -1.27 -1.06
CA ALA A 13 -3.90 -0.01 -0.33
C ALA A 13 -2.76 0.87 -0.88
N VAL A 14 -3.05 2.14 -1.15
CA VAL A 14 -2.06 3.14 -1.58
C VAL A 14 -1.98 4.24 -0.55
N GLN A 15 -0.77 4.52 -0.07
CA GLN A 15 -0.52 5.62 0.85
C GLN A 15 0.63 6.49 0.34
N GLY A 16 0.38 7.79 0.21
CA GLY A 16 1.39 8.78 -0.15
C GLY A 16 2.05 9.37 1.09
N TYR A 17 3.37 9.24 1.21
CA TYR A 17 4.13 9.78 2.34
C TYR A 17 4.82 11.13 2.06
N GLY A 18 4.86 11.58 0.79
CA GLY A 18 5.56 12.81 0.43
C GLY A 18 7.01 12.81 0.89
N GLU A 19 7.45 13.88 1.54
CA GLU A 19 8.81 14.04 2.07
C GLU A 19 9.00 13.49 3.49
N SER A 20 7.96 12.98 4.14
CA SER A 20 8.00 12.59 5.56
C SER A 20 8.83 11.33 5.87
N ARG A 21 9.23 10.58 4.83
CA ARG A 21 10.00 9.32 4.95
C ARG A 21 11.17 9.26 3.95
N PRO A 22 12.20 10.11 4.11
CA PRO A 22 13.37 10.08 3.24
C PRO A 22 14.25 8.86 3.54
N VAL A 23 14.87 8.30 2.50
CA VAL A 23 15.93 7.28 2.61
C VAL A 23 17.32 7.88 2.46
N ALA A 24 17.41 9.10 1.94
CA ALA A 24 18.64 9.88 1.81
C ALA A 24 18.38 11.35 2.18
N PRO A 25 19.41 12.15 2.54
CA PRO A 25 19.25 13.59 2.72
C PRO A 25 18.69 14.27 1.46
N ASN A 26 17.83 15.29 1.63
CA ASN A 26 17.23 16.04 0.51
C ASN A 26 18.11 17.20 0.01
N ASP A 27 19.31 17.37 0.58
CA ASP A 27 20.18 18.52 0.34
C ASP A 27 20.83 18.49 -1.06
N THR A 28 20.95 17.30 -1.66
CA THR A 28 21.55 17.11 -2.99
C THR A 28 20.52 16.67 -4.03
N ALA A 29 20.83 16.88 -5.31
CA ALA A 29 19.97 16.42 -6.40
C ALA A 29 19.86 14.89 -6.42
N GLU A 30 20.96 14.22 -6.11
CA GLU A 30 21.09 12.77 -6.04
C GLU A 30 20.24 12.20 -4.89
N GLY A 31 20.31 12.81 -3.70
CA GLY A 31 19.51 12.40 -2.54
C GLY A 31 18.01 12.56 -2.78
N ARG A 32 17.60 13.68 -3.38
CA ARG A 32 16.20 13.88 -3.82
C ARG A 32 15.78 12.87 -4.89
N ALA A 33 16.68 12.46 -5.78
CA ALA A 33 16.39 11.43 -6.77
C ALA A 33 16.15 10.07 -6.11
N LEU A 34 16.95 9.70 -5.12
CA LEU A 34 16.74 8.47 -4.34
C LEU A 34 15.42 8.49 -3.54
N ASN A 35 14.98 9.66 -3.07
CA ASN A 35 13.75 9.79 -2.31
C ASN A 35 12.46 9.70 -3.16
N ARG A 36 12.53 9.93 -4.48
CA ARG A 36 11.40 9.75 -5.40
C ARG A 36 11.21 8.26 -5.72
N ARG A 37 10.66 7.52 -4.75
CA ARG A 37 10.49 6.06 -4.82
C ARG A 37 9.09 5.61 -4.45
N VAL A 38 8.78 4.38 -4.84
CA VAL A 38 7.60 3.63 -4.41
C VAL A 38 8.10 2.40 -3.66
N GLU A 39 7.49 2.13 -2.50
CA GLU A 39 7.74 0.91 -1.73
C GLU A 39 6.50 0.01 -1.81
N ILE A 40 6.70 -1.26 -2.14
CA ILE A 40 5.63 -2.26 -2.19
C ILE A 40 5.83 -3.20 -1.00
N SER A 41 4.84 -3.26 -0.11
CA SER A 41 4.85 -4.15 1.04
C SER A 41 3.75 -5.20 0.91
N LEU A 42 4.12 -6.47 1.04
CA LEU A 42 3.17 -7.58 1.09
C LEU A 42 2.78 -7.81 2.55
N VAL A 43 1.55 -7.43 2.91
CA VAL A 43 1.04 -7.63 4.26
C VAL A 43 0.10 -8.84 4.26
N PRO A 44 0.45 -9.94 4.93
CA PRO A 44 -0.45 -11.07 5.07
C PRO A 44 -1.57 -10.69 6.06
N GLN A 45 -2.69 -10.18 5.54
CA GLN A 45 -3.90 -9.99 6.34
C GLN A 45 -4.97 -10.92 5.80
N ALA A 46 -5.50 -11.79 6.67
CA ALA A 46 -6.55 -12.76 6.32
C ALA A 46 -7.78 -12.11 5.68
N ASN A 47 -7.99 -10.82 5.95
CA ASN A 47 -9.16 -10.05 5.54
C ASN A 47 -8.83 -8.93 4.53
N ALA A 48 -7.57 -8.77 4.11
CA ALA A 48 -7.16 -7.62 3.27
C ALA A 48 -7.93 -7.53 1.95
N CYS A 49 -8.35 -8.67 1.39
CA CYS A 49 -9.06 -8.73 0.12
C CYS A 49 -10.58 -8.72 0.24
N GLN A 50 -11.14 -8.68 1.45
CA GLN A 50 -12.57 -8.79 1.63
C GLN A 50 -13.28 -7.54 1.06
N PRO A 51 -14.29 -7.72 0.20
CA PRO A 51 -15.11 -6.60 -0.24
C PRO A 51 -15.87 -5.99 0.95
N PRO A 52 -16.06 -4.66 0.97
CA PRO A 52 -16.82 -4.02 2.04
C PRO A 52 -18.24 -4.59 2.10
N GLY A 53 -18.64 -5.09 3.27
CA GLY A 53 -19.97 -5.66 3.51
C GLY A 53 -20.01 -7.18 3.74
N MET A 54 -18.89 -7.90 3.60
CA MET A 54 -18.81 -9.30 4.03
C MET A 54 -18.45 -9.35 5.53
N THR A 55 -19.45 -9.41 6.40
CA THR A 55 -19.21 -9.83 7.78
C THR A 55 -18.59 -11.23 7.75
N PRO A 56 -17.48 -11.49 8.46
CA PRO A 56 -17.03 -12.85 8.65
C PRO A 56 -18.18 -13.58 9.33
N ARG A 57 -18.82 -14.52 8.63
CA ARG A 57 -19.74 -15.46 9.26
C ARG A 57 -18.87 -16.19 10.28
N ALA A 58 -19.08 -15.86 11.56
CA ALA A 58 -18.43 -16.54 12.65
C ALA A 58 -18.58 -18.04 12.39
N ILE A 59 -17.45 -18.72 12.26
CA ILE A 59 -17.42 -20.17 12.26
C ILE A 59 -17.92 -20.61 13.64
N ALA A 60 -19.23 -20.85 13.74
CA ALA A 60 -19.80 -21.54 14.87
C ALA A 60 -19.35 -23.01 14.75
N GLY A 61 -18.44 -23.40 15.63
CA GLY A 61 -18.00 -24.77 15.87
C GLY A 61 -17.73 -24.91 17.36
#